data_AF-A0A9Q0UUF9-F1
#
_entry.id   AF-A0A9Q0UUF9-F1
#
_cell.length_a   1.000
_cell.length_b   1.000
_cell.length_c   1.000
_cell.angle_alpha   90.00
_cell.angle_beta   90.00
_cell.angle_gamma   90.00
#
_symmetry.space_group_name_H-M   'P 1'
#
loop_
_entity.id
_entity.type
_entity.pdbx_description
1 polymer ?
#
loop_
_entity_poly.entity_id
_entity_poly.type
_entity_poly.pdbx_seq_one_letter_code
_entity_poly.pdbx_strand_id
1 'polypeptide(L)'
;MDSSGLVTEMVSMNCAVKLTFRNTASFLGVPVPSTSLDLSYSKLNLATGIITKLCQSRKSQRSLTVMVKGSRIPLYEGGAMLSSLNGAPIQPVPFILKFMLR
;
A
#
# COMPACT_ATOMS: atom_id res chain seq x y z
N MET A 1 -3.61 -22.32 -8.84
CA MET A 1 -4.79 -22.24 -9.72
C MET A 1 -5.65 -21.11 -9.20
N ASP A 2 -5.92 -20.11 -10.03
CA ASP A 2 -6.83 -19.01 -9.65
C ASP A 2 -8.30 -19.47 -9.67
N SER A 3 -9.22 -18.56 -9.35
CA SER A 3 -10.67 -18.83 -9.36
C SER A 3 -11.25 -19.06 -10.77
N SER A 4 -10.49 -18.80 -11.83
CA SER A 4 -10.87 -19.06 -13.23
C SER A 4 -10.37 -20.42 -13.74
N GLY A 5 -9.57 -21.13 -12.95
CA GLY A 5 -8.99 -22.41 -13.34
C GLY A 5 -7.69 -22.28 -14.15
N LEU A 6 -7.11 -21.09 -14.27
CA LEU A 6 -5.83 -20.93 -14.95
C LEU A 6 -4.67 -21.23 -14.00
N VAL A 7 -3.64 -21.89 -14.54
CA VAL A 7 -2.39 -22.13 -13.83
C VAL A 7 -1.59 -20.84 -13.86
N THR A 8 -1.69 -20.07 -12.79
CA THR A 8 -0.93 -18.84 -12.59
C THR A 8 -0.34 -18.80 -11.19
N GLU A 9 0.79 -18.11 -11.05
CA GLU A 9 1.39 -17.81 -9.77
C GLU A 9 0.55 -16.75 -9.04
N MET A 10 0.45 -16.91 -7.73
CA MET A 10 -0.30 -16.00 -6.86
C MET A 10 0.64 -15.36 -5.85
N VAL A 11 0.51 -14.05 -5.67
CA VAL A 11 1.21 -13.32 -4.62
C VAL A 11 0.28 -12.98 -3.46
N SER A 12 0.82 -13.06 -2.26
CA SER A 12 0.20 -12.46 -1.08
C SER A 12 1.24 -11.55 -0.43
N MET A 13 0.81 -10.38 0.02
CA MET A 13 1.68 -9.40 0.64
C MET A 13 1.11 -8.93 1.97
N ASN A 14 2.02 -8.66 2.91
CA ASN A 14 1.72 -7.99 4.16
C ASN A 14 2.77 -6.89 4.39
N CYS A 15 2.39 -5.65 4.12
CA CYS A 15 3.29 -4.51 4.19
C CYS A 15 2.78 -3.48 5.21
N ALA A 16 3.72 -2.78 5.84
CA ALA A 16 3.43 -1.67 6.74
C ALA A 16 3.98 -0.38 6.13
N VAL A 17 3.09 0.58 5.86
CA VAL A 17 3.45 1.90 5.32
C VAL A 17 3.44 2.91 6.46
N LYS A 18 4.60 3.48 6.76
CA LYS A 18 4.73 4.54 7.77
C LYS A 18 4.67 5.91 7.10
N LEU A 19 3.72 6.73 7.50
CA LEU A 19 3.46 8.07 6.97
C LEU A 19 3.53 9.09 8.11
N THR A 20 4.06 10.28 7.85
CA THR A 20 4.08 11.38 8.83
C THR A 20 3.23 12.52 8.31
N PHE A 21 2.14 12.80 9.00
CA PHE A 21 1.30 13.96 8.74
C PHE A 21 1.78 15.15 9.55
N ARG A 22 2.01 16.28 8.90
CA ARG A 22 2.44 17.53 9.55
C ARG A 22 1.46 18.63 9.21
N ASN A 23 0.85 19.21 10.24
CA ASN A 23 0.02 20.41 10.11
C ASN A 23 0.83 21.63 10.55
N THR A 24 1.19 22.48 9.60
CA THR A 24 1.93 23.73 9.85
C THR A 24 1.02 24.92 10.16
N ALA A 25 -0.30 24.77 10.03
CA ALA A 25 -1.25 25.83 10.30
C ALA A 25 -1.20 26.28 11.77
N SER A 26 -1.40 27.57 11.99
CA SER A 26 -1.30 28.22 13.30
C SER A 26 -2.64 28.46 13.99
N PHE A 27 -3.78 28.18 13.33
CA PHE A 27 -5.09 28.57 13.86
C PHE A 27 -6.07 27.41 13.99
N LEU A 28 -6.06 26.46 13.06
CA LEU A 28 -7.02 25.35 13.06
C LEU A 28 -6.34 23.98 12.91
N GLY A 29 -6.98 22.97 13.48
CA GLY A 29 -6.68 21.59 13.15
C GLY A 29 -7.20 21.26 11.74
N VAL A 30 -6.48 20.39 11.04
CA VAL A 30 -6.85 19.96 9.69
C VAL A 30 -7.50 18.59 9.77
N PRO A 31 -8.78 18.43 9.38
CA PRO A 31 -9.38 17.12 9.22
C PRO A 31 -8.76 16.44 8.00
N VAL A 32 -8.31 15.20 8.18
CA VAL A 32 -7.84 14.32 7.12
C VAL A 32 -8.90 13.24 6.93
N PRO A 33 -9.58 13.21 5.76
CA PRO A 33 -10.57 12.19 5.48
C PRO A 33 -9.93 10.80 5.37
N SER A 34 -10.75 9.76 5.43
CA SER A 34 -10.27 8.41 5.16
C SER A 34 -9.86 8.27 3.70
N THR A 35 -8.65 7.77 3.47
CA THR A 35 -8.06 7.61 2.12
C THR A 35 -7.53 6.20 1.96
N SER A 36 -7.73 5.59 0.78
CA SER A 36 -7.11 4.32 0.41
C SER A 36 -5.65 4.49 -0.03
N LEU A 37 -4.82 3.53 0.35
CA LEU A 37 -3.45 3.37 -0.10
C LEU A 37 -3.40 2.12 -0.98
N ASP A 38 -3.10 2.30 -2.26
CA ASP A 38 -3.00 1.18 -3.21
C ASP A 38 -1.54 0.95 -3.59
N LEU A 39 -1.07 -0.28 -3.37
CA LEU A 39 0.27 -0.72 -3.74
C LEU A 39 0.18 -1.56 -5.00
N SER A 40 0.77 -1.05 -6.07
CA SER A 40 0.69 -1.62 -7.40
C SER A 40 2.06 -2.00 -7.96
N TYR A 41 2.07 -3.00 -8.84
CA TYR A 41 3.22 -3.40 -9.63
C TYR A 41 2.79 -3.45 -11.10
N SER A 42 3.50 -2.72 -11.96
CA SER A 42 3.09 -2.56 -13.37
C SER A 42 1.63 -2.07 -13.48
N LYS A 43 0.72 -2.90 -14.00
CA LYS A 43 -0.72 -2.61 -14.14
C LYS A 43 -1.60 -3.31 -13.09
N LEU A 44 -1.00 -4.04 -12.16
CA LEU A 44 -1.71 -4.86 -11.17
C LEU A 44 -1.72 -4.17 -9.81
N ASN A 45 -2.91 -4.03 -9.21
CA ASN A 45 -3.02 -3.66 -7.80
C ASN A 45 -2.78 -4.92 -6.96
N LEU A 46 -1.75 -4.90 -6.12
CA LEU A 46 -1.33 -6.05 -5.35
C LEU A 46 -1.84 -6.01 -3.92
N ALA A 47 -2.07 -4.83 -3.35
CA ALA A 47 -2.58 -4.69 -2.00
C ALA A 47 -3.18 -3.31 -1.75
N THR A 48 -4.15 -3.28 -0.86
CA THR A 48 -4.79 -2.04 -0.44
C THR A 48 -4.72 -1.92 1.09
N GLY A 49 -4.55 -0.70 1.57
CA GLY A 49 -4.68 -0.31 2.96
C GLY A 49 -5.57 0.92 3.09
N ILE A 50 -6.04 1.22 4.30
CA ILE A 50 -6.90 2.37 4.55
C ILE A 50 -6.27 3.24 5.64
N ILE A 51 -6.07 4.51 5.34
CA ILE A 51 -5.80 5.54 6.34
C ILE A 51 -7.14 5.88 6.99
N THR A 52 -7.23 5.69 8.30
CA THR A 52 -8.43 6.08 9.05
C THR A 52 -8.54 7.60 9.14
N LYS A 53 -9.77 8.11 9.10
CA LYS A 53 -10.03 9.55 9.27
C LYS A 53 -9.44 10.03 10.59
N LEU A 54 -8.87 11.23 10.58
CA LEU A 54 -8.24 11.80 11.75
C LEU A 54 -8.25 13.33 11.67
N CYS A 55 -8.02 14.00 12.78
CA CYS A 55 -7.78 15.44 12.79
C CYS A 55 -6.34 15.67 13.25
N GLN A 56 -5.59 16.51 12.53
CA GLN A 56 -4.24 16.92 12.91
C GLN A 56 -4.28 18.30 13.55
N SER A 57 -3.88 18.39 14.82
CA SER A 57 -3.83 19.65 15.55
C SER A 57 -2.92 20.68 14.88
N ARG A 58 -3.16 21.96 15.16
CA ARG A 58 -2.31 23.08 14.69
C ARG A 58 -0.87 22.89 15.16
N LYS A 59 0.11 23.27 14.32
CA LYS A 59 1.55 23.18 14.61
C LYS A 59 2.00 21.81 15.14
N SER A 60 1.36 20.72 14.70
CA SER A 60 1.68 19.37 15.17
C SER A 60 2.12 18.46 14.03
N GLN A 61 2.69 17.33 14.41
CA GLN A 61 2.96 16.21 13.52
C GLN A 61 2.51 14.90 14.16
N ARG A 62 2.11 13.93 13.34
CA ARG A 62 1.71 12.60 13.78
C ARG A 62 2.17 11.55 12.78
N SER A 63 2.87 10.54 13.30
CA SER A 63 3.23 9.34 12.55
C SER A 63 2.07 8.35 12.58
N LEU A 64 1.77 7.75 11.44
CA LEU A 64 0.77 6.71 11.26
C LEU A 64 1.42 5.50 10.59
N THR A 65 0.99 4.31 10.98
CA THR A 65 1.36 3.07 10.31
C THR A 65 0.09 2.46 9.74
N VAL A 66 0.06 2.25 8.43
CA VAL A 66 -1.06 1.62 7.75
C VAL A 66 -0.64 0.26 7.25
N MET A 67 -1.43 -0.75 7.58
CA MET A 67 -1.27 -2.09 7.04
C MET A 67 -1.86 -2.12 5.63
N VAL A 68 -1.03 -2.52 4.67
CA VAL A 68 -1.38 -2.70 3.26
C VAL A 68 -1.27 -4.19 2.98
N LYS A 69 -2.39 -4.83 2.68
CA LYS A 69 -2.46 -6.29 2.54
C LYS A 69 -3.11 -6.69 1.22
N GLY A 70 -2.60 -7.77 0.66
CA GLY A 70 -3.11 -8.41 -0.54
C GLY A 70 -3.00 -9.92 -0.39
N SER A 71 -3.99 -10.66 -0.85
CA SER A 71 -4.01 -12.12 -0.70
C SER A 71 -4.45 -12.78 -1.98
N ARG A 72 -3.69 -13.81 -2.39
CA ARG A 72 -3.96 -14.62 -3.59
C ARG A 72 -4.22 -13.77 -4.84
N ILE A 73 -3.38 -12.76 -5.05
CA ILE A 73 -3.46 -11.92 -6.25
C ILE A 73 -2.79 -12.67 -7.39
N PRO A 74 -3.52 -13.02 -8.47
CA PRO A 74 -2.94 -13.72 -9.61
C PRO A 74 -2.04 -12.76 -10.41
N LEU A 75 -0.87 -13.26 -10.82
CA LEU A 75 0.16 -12.43 -11.45
C LEU A 75 0.17 -12.43 -12.97
N TYR A 76 -0.67 -13.29 -13.60
CA TYR A 76 -0.86 -13.44 -15.06
C TYR A 76 0.29 -12.88 -15.91
N GLU A 77 1.24 -13.75 -16.25
CA GLU A 77 2.41 -13.46 -17.10
C GLU A 77 3.38 -12.37 -16.59
N GLY A 78 3.09 -11.65 -15.51
CA GLY A 78 3.92 -10.60 -14.92
C GLY A 78 4.66 -10.98 -13.63
N GLY A 79 4.60 -12.26 -13.23
CA GLY A 79 5.06 -12.72 -11.91
C GLY A 79 6.53 -13.04 -11.76
N ALA A 80 7.26 -13.24 -12.86
CA ALA A 80 8.65 -13.73 -12.82
C ALA A 80 9.58 -12.83 -11.97
N MET A 81 9.35 -11.51 -11.97
CA MET A 81 10.14 -10.54 -11.19
C MET A 81 9.74 -10.44 -9.71
N LEU A 82 8.60 -11.01 -9.30
CA LEU A 82 8.14 -11.03 -7.91
C LEU A 82 8.62 -12.27 -7.14
N SER A 83 9.48 -13.07 -7.78
CA SER A 83 10.11 -14.25 -7.19
C SER A 83 10.93 -13.89 -5.96
N SER A 84 10.73 -14.65 -4.89
CA SER A 84 11.48 -14.51 -3.64
C SER A 84 12.20 -15.80 -3.30
N LEU A 85 13.45 -15.67 -2.87
CA LEU A 85 14.24 -16.76 -2.31
C LEU A 85 14.45 -16.47 -0.82
N ASN A 86 14.08 -17.41 0.06
CA ASN A 86 14.19 -17.25 1.51
C ASN A 86 13.52 -15.97 2.08
N GLY A 87 12.43 -15.52 1.47
CA GLY A 87 11.70 -14.33 1.91
C GLY A 87 12.33 -13.00 1.49
N ALA A 88 13.45 -13.03 0.75
CA ALA A 88 14.04 -11.86 0.11
C ALA A 88 13.70 -11.82 -1.39
N PRO A 89 13.48 -10.65 -1.99
CA PRO A 89 13.36 -10.53 -3.44
C PRO A 89 14.69 -10.94 -4.10
N ILE A 90 14.62 -11.71 -5.19
CA ILE A 90 15.83 -12.07 -5.95
C ILE A 90 16.41 -10.84 -6.67
N GLN A 91 15.54 -9.86 -7.00
CA GLN A 91 15.90 -8.60 -7.65
C GLN A 91 15.08 -7.44 -7.05
N PRO A 92 15.57 -6.18 -7.11
CA PRO A 92 14.78 -5.02 -6.72
C PRO A 92 13.46 -4.95 -7.51
N VAL A 93 12.35 -4.87 -6.80
CA VAL A 93 11.01 -4.79 -7.42
C VAL A 93 10.47 -3.37 -7.31
N PRO A 94 10.23 -2.68 -8.43
CA PRO A 94 9.64 -1.34 -8.41
C PRO A 94 8.14 -1.41 -8.13
N PHE A 95 7.74 -1.10 -6.90
CA PHE A 95 6.34 -0.90 -6.54
C PHE A 95 5.95 0.57 -6.62
N ILE A 96 4.68 0.83 -6.94
CA ILE A 96 4.08 2.16 -6.97
C ILE A 96 3.00 2.22 -5.89
N LEU A 97 3.21 3.09 -4.89
CA LEU A 97 2.22 3.42 -3.88
C LEU A 97 1.41 4.65 -4.34
N LYS A 98 0.11 4.49 -4.52
CA LYS A 98 -0.81 5.57 -4.89
C LYS A 98 -1.75 5.92 -3.73
N PHE A 99 -1.89 7.20 -3.46
CA PHE A 99 -2.89 7.75 -2.55
C PHE A 99 -3.25 9.18 -2.93
N MET A 100 -4.43 9.61 -2.51
CA MET A 100 -4.92 10.97 -2.74
C MET A 100 -5.25 11.64 -1.41
N LEU A 101 -4.60 12.76 -1.14
CA LEU A 101 -4.97 13.65 -0.06
C LEU A 101 -6.07 14.60 -0.59
N ARG A 102 -7.22 14.61 0.07
CA ARG A 102 -8.31 15.55 -0.18
C ARG A 102 -8.41 16.54 0.96
#